data_AF-A0A3C2B1S1-F1
#
_entry.id   AF-A0A3C2B1S1-F1
#
_cell.length_a   1.000
_cell.length_b   1.000
_cell.length_c   1.000
_cell.angle_alpha   90.00
_cell.angle_beta   90.00
_cell.angle_gamma   90.00
#
_symmetry.space_group_name_H-M   'P 1'
#
loop_
_entity.id
_entity.type
_entity.pdbx_description
1 polymer ?
#
loop_
_entity_poly.entity_id
_entity_poly.type
_entity_poly.pdbx_seq_one_letter_code
_entity_poly.pdbx_strand_id
1 'polypeptide(L)'
;MEEVAKIEYGMVRHMLRLQVIVLRYVKALLVIVVTALAAFAAAAAVNGQARISAADERWIAGTMLLWAPIVLIVVSSPVRWLQSLLRSEGAERTGMQRDAELTRLETVTARVGFVTHLVSLVAMVLLLVHHPVSGQGTVAVVAVLALSSVLVGVALVQRYAGTHEGAAVRLAGAAAKVGR
;
A
#
# COMPACT_ATOMS: atom_id res chain seq x y z
N MET A 1 -36.55 24.66 9.30
CA MET A 1 -35.21 24.79 8.68
C MET A 1 -34.11 24.24 9.57
N GLU A 2 -34.04 24.65 10.83
CA GLU A 2 -32.98 24.22 11.76
C GLU A 2 -33.02 22.73 12.11
N GLU A 3 -34.22 22.15 12.22
CA GLU A 3 -34.41 20.72 12.52
C GLU A 3 -34.05 19.82 11.31
N VAL A 4 -34.38 20.26 10.09
CA VAL A 4 -34.03 19.59 8.84
C VAL A 4 -32.52 19.57 8.63
N ALA A 5 -31.85 20.71 8.84
CA ALA A 5 -30.39 20.80 8.76
C ALA A 5 -29.69 19.87 9.78
N LYS A 6 -30.28 19.68 10.97
CA LYS A 6 -29.76 18.79 12.01
C LYS A 6 -29.90 17.32 11.63
N ILE A 7 -31.02 16.95 10.99
CA ILE A 7 -31.27 15.60 10.47
C ILE A 7 -30.34 15.29 9.29
N GLU A 8 -30.22 16.22 8.33
CA GLU A 8 -29.32 16.08 7.17
C GLU A 8 -27.87 15.92 7.62
N TYR A 9 -27.43 16.73 8.58
CA TYR A 9 -26.09 16.62 9.16
C TYR A 9 -25.86 15.27 9.87
N GLY A 10 -26.86 14.77 10.60
CA GLY A 10 -26.82 13.47 11.25
C GLY A 10 -26.72 12.30 10.27
N MET A 11 -27.47 12.36 9.18
CA MET A 11 -27.51 11.33 8.14
C MET A 11 -26.18 11.28 7.36
N VAL A 12 -25.63 12.44 6.99
CA VAL A 12 -24.32 12.55 6.32
C VAL A 12 -23.21 11.99 7.21
N ARG A 13 -23.21 12.30 8.51
CA ARG A 13 -22.23 11.78 9.47
C ARG A 13 -22.31 10.26 9.61
N HIS A 14 -23.51 9.69 9.62
CA HIS A 14 -23.69 8.23 9.71
C HIS A 14 -23.24 7.52 8.44
N MET A 15 -23.55 8.07 7.27
CA MET A 15 -23.09 7.55 5.98
C MET A 15 -21.56 7.52 5.89
N LEU A 16 -20.90 8.62 6.26
CA LEU A 16 -19.43 8.69 6.26
C LEU A 16 -18.79 7.66 7.18
N ARG A 17 -19.37 7.41 8.37
CA ARG A 17 -18.88 6.38 9.29
C ARG A 17 -19.00 4.97 8.71
N LEU A 18 -20.12 4.67 8.04
CA LEU A 18 -20.30 3.37 7.37
C LEU A 18 -19.29 3.18 6.24
N GLN A 19 -19.07 4.21 5.41
CA GLN A 19 -18.09 4.15 4.32
C GLN A 19 -16.67 3.87 4.84
N VAL A 20 -16.25 4.51 5.93
CA VAL A 20 -14.93 4.29 6.55
C VAL A 20 -14.77 2.85 7.06
N ILE A 21 -15.81 2.32 7.72
CA ILE A 21 -15.81 0.94 8.22
C ILE A 21 -15.65 -0.03 7.04
N VAL A 22 -16.44 0.14 5.97
CA VAL A 22 -16.37 -0.72 4.77
C VAL A 22 -14.99 -0.62 4.11
N LEU A 23 -14.42 0.59 3.96
CA LEU A 23 -13.09 0.75 3.39
C LEU A 23 -12.00 0.03 4.19
N ARG A 24 -12.10 0.03 5.52
CA ARG A 24 -11.18 -0.73 6.38
C ARG A 24 -11.27 -2.23 6.10
N TYR A 25 -12.48 -2.76 5.97
CA TYR A 25 -12.69 -4.17 5.62
C TYR A 25 -12.13 -4.52 4.25
N VAL A 26 -12.41 -3.71 3.23
CA VAL A 26 -11.91 -3.92 1.87
C VAL A 26 -10.37 -3.89 1.86
N LYS A 27 -9.78 -2.92 2.54
CA LYS A 27 -8.32 -2.81 2.67
C LYS A 27 -7.70 -4.04 3.34
N ALA A 28 -8.27 -4.49 4.45
CA ALA A 28 -7.80 -5.71 5.13
C ALA A 28 -7.94 -6.94 4.22
N LEU A 29 -9.08 -7.08 3.53
CA LEU A 29 -9.33 -8.16 2.60
C LEU A 29 -8.31 -8.18 1.46
N LEU A 30 -8.02 -7.03 0.85
CA LEU A 30 -7.02 -6.94 -0.22
C LEU A 30 -5.61 -7.30 0.27
N VAL A 31 -5.23 -6.88 1.49
CA VAL A 31 -3.95 -7.27 2.10
C VAL A 31 -3.87 -8.78 2.30
N ILE A 32 -4.95 -9.41 2.78
CA ILE A 32 -5.02 -10.86 2.95
C ILE A 32 -4.84 -11.56 1.61
N VAL A 33 -5.54 -11.12 0.55
CA VAL A 33 -5.44 -11.72 -0.78
C VAL A 33 -4.02 -11.62 -1.35
N VAL A 34 -3.39 -10.44 -1.28
CA VAL A 34 -2.01 -10.24 -1.77
C VAL A 34 -1.01 -11.09 -0.99
N THR A 35 -1.21 -11.22 0.32
CA THR A 35 -0.35 -12.04 1.17
C THR A 35 -0.52 -13.52 0.88
N ALA A 36 -1.75 -13.98 0.65
CA ALA A 36 -2.03 -15.36 0.24
C ALA A 36 -1.38 -15.68 -1.12
N LEU A 37 -1.48 -14.79 -2.10
CA LEU A 37 -0.82 -14.95 -3.40
C LEU A 37 0.70 -15.08 -3.25
N ALA A 38 1.32 -14.22 -2.44
CA ALA A 38 2.76 -14.32 -2.17
C ALA A 38 3.13 -15.61 -1.44
N ALA A 39 2.30 -16.06 -0.49
CA ALA A 39 2.52 -17.33 0.21
C ALA A 39 2.44 -18.52 -0.75
N PHE A 40 1.44 -18.57 -1.63
CA PHE A 40 1.33 -19.64 -2.64
C PHE A 40 2.46 -19.59 -3.66
N ALA A 41 2.87 -18.39 -4.10
CA ALA A 41 4.02 -18.24 -5.00
C ALA A 41 5.31 -18.74 -4.35
N ALA A 42 5.56 -18.42 -3.07
CA ALA A 42 6.71 -18.94 -2.33
C ALA A 42 6.60 -20.46 -2.10
N ALA A 43 5.41 -20.96 -1.77
CA ALA A 43 5.17 -22.39 -1.56
C ALA A 43 5.38 -23.20 -2.84
N ALA A 44 5.04 -22.65 -4.02
CA ALA A 44 5.28 -23.30 -5.30
C ALA A 44 6.78 -23.58 -5.57
N ALA A 45 7.68 -22.79 -5.00
CA ALA A 45 9.11 -23.04 -5.10
C ALA A 45 9.61 -24.14 -4.15
N VAL A 46 8.93 -24.39 -3.04
CA VAL A 46 9.40 -25.36 -2.02
C VAL A 46 8.66 -26.70 -2.13
N ASN A 47 7.43 -26.69 -2.61
CA ASN A 47 6.59 -27.88 -2.69
C ASN A 47 7.11 -28.85 -3.76
N GLY A 48 7.48 -30.07 -3.31
CA GLY A 48 7.92 -31.16 -4.18
C GLY A 48 9.43 -31.40 -4.21
N GLN A 49 10.21 -30.66 -3.41
CA GLN A 49 11.67 -30.77 -3.38
C GLN A 49 12.16 -31.30 -2.03
N ALA A 50 13.09 -32.26 -2.05
CA ALA A 50 13.70 -32.81 -0.84
C ALA A 50 14.81 -31.91 -0.26
N ARG A 51 15.36 -30.99 -1.07
CA ARG A 51 16.36 -29.99 -0.67
C ARG A 51 16.06 -28.69 -1.41
N ILE A 52 16.13 -27.58 -0.70
CA ILE A 52 15.96 -26.23 -1.26
C ILE A 52 17.22 -25.89 -2.07
N SER A 53 17.04 -25.51 -3.34
CA SER A 53 18.14 -25.05 -4.20
C SER A 53 18.27 -23.53 -4.19
N ALA A 54 19.41 -23.02 -4.66
CA ALA A 54 19.62 -21.58 -4.84
C ALA A 54 18.64 -20.96 -5.85
N ALA A 55 18.00 -21.74 -6.72
CA ALA A 55 16.94 -21.24 -7.61
C ALA A 55 15.64 -20.96 -6.83
N ASP A 56 15.29 -21.83 -5.89
CA ASP A 56 14.09 -21.71 -5.06
C ASP A 56 14.22 -20.55 -4.07
N GLU A 57 15.41 -20.37 -3.49
CA GLU A 57 15.71 -19.23 -2.63
C GLU A 57 15.56 -17.89 -3.39
N ARG A 58 16.02 -17.83 -4.65
CA ARG A 58 15.84 -16.65 -5.50
C ARG A 58 14.37 -16.41 -5.84
N TRP A 59 13.60 -17.47 -6.07
CA TRP A 59 12.16 -17.35 -6.32
C TRP A 59 11.42 -16.78 -5.11
N ILE A 60 11.74 -17.25 -3.90
CA ILE A 60 11.16 -16.73 -2.66
C ILE A 60 11.58 -15.27 -2.43
N ALA A 61 12.88 -14.97 -2.59
CA ALA A 61 13.39 -13.62 -2.46
C ALA A 61 12.73 -12.66 -3.46
N GLY A 62 12.58 -13.07 -4.72
CA GLY A 62 11.91 -12.30 -5.76
C GLY A 62 10.43 -12.08 -5.48
N THR A 63 9.73 -13.11 -5.00
CA THR A 63 8.32 -13.03 -4.59
C THR A 63 8.14 -11.99 -3.49
N MET A 64 8.98 -12.02 -2.45
CA MET A 64 8.91 -11.07 -1.33
C MET A 64 9.32 -9.65 -1.75
N LEU A 65 10.27 -9.54 -2.68
CA LEU A 65 10.70 -8.27 -3.25
C LEU A 65 9.58 -7.57 -4.05
N LEU A 66 8.69 -8.33 -4.68
CA LEU A 66 7.49 -7.82 -5.36
C LEU A 66 6.32 -7.60 -4.41
N TRP A 67 6.10 -8.51 -3.45
CA TRP A 67 5.03 -8.38 -2.46
C TRP A 67 5.13 -7.07 -1.67
N ALA A 68 6.35 -6.69 -1.28
CA ALA A 68 6.59 -5.54 -0.43
C ALA A 68 6.07 -4.19 -1.00
N PRO A 69 6.35 -3.79 -2.26
CA PRO A 69 5.73 -2.59 -2.83
C PRO A 69 4.26 -2.79 -3.21
N ILE A 70 3.83 -3.99 -3.63
CA ILE A 70 2.43 -4.26 -3.97
C ILE A 70 1.52 -4.04 -2.77
N VAL A 71 1.88 -4.55 -1.59
CA VAL A 71 1.05 -4.40 -0.40
C VAL A 71 0.86 -2.92 -0.02
N LEU A 72 1.86 -2.06 -0.27
CA LEU A 72 1.77 -0.61 -0.02
C LEU A 72 0.78 0.07 -0.96
N ILE A 73 0.85 -0.25 -2.25
CA ILE A 73 -0.07 0.30 -3.26
C ILE A 73 -1.50 -0.12 -2.91
N VAL A 74 -1.69 -1.41 -2.63
CA VAL A 74 -2.99 -2.01 -2.33
C VAL A 74 -3.61 -1.43 -1.06
N VAL A 75 -2.83 -1.22 0.01
CA VAL A 75 -3.34 -0.64 1.26
C VAL A 75 -3.82 0.81 1.07
N SER A 76 -3.28 1.52 0.08
CA SER A 76 -3.57 2.94 -0.16
C SER A 76 -4.68 3.19 -1.19
N SER A 77 -5.01 2.19 -2.01
CA SER A 77 -5.94 2.31 -3.13
C SER A 77 -7.40 2.61 -2.74
N PRO A 78 -8.04 1.91 -1.78
CA PRO A 78 -9.45 2.11 -1.48
C PRO A 78 -9.79 3.52 -0.98
N VAL A 79 -8.89 4.11 -0.18
CA VAL A 79 -9.05 5.46 0.36
C VAL A 79 -9.01 6.51 -0.75
N ARG A 80 -8.10 6.32 -1.72
CA ARG A 80 -7.92 7.22 -2.87
C ARG A 80 -9.10 7.18 -3.83
N TRP A 81 -9.63 5.99 -4.09
CA TRP A 81 -10.84 5.83 -4.91
C TRP A 81 -12.02 6.60 -4.31
N LEU A 82 -12.27 6.45 -3.01
CA LEU A 82 -13.33 7.18 -2.31
C LEU A 82 -13.11 8.70 -2.36
N GLN A 83 -11.87 9.17 -2.15
CA GLN A 83 -11.56 10.59 -2.30
C GLN A 83 -11.85 11.12 -3.71
N SER A 84 -11.56 10.33 -4.75
CA SER A 84 -11.85 10.74 -6.12
C SER A 84 -13.36 10.86 -6.37
N LEU A 85 -14.15 9.92 -5.86
CA LEU A 85 -15.61 9.92 -5.99
C LEU A 85 -16.24 11.12 -5.28
N LEU A 86 -15.82 11.40 -4.04
CA LEU A 86 -16.34 12.53 -3.28
C LEU A 86 -15.96 13.87 -3.89
N ARG A 87 -14.76 13.96 -4.49
CA ARG A 87 -14.31 15.14 -5.21
C ARG A 87 -15.11 15.35 -6.50
N SER A 88 -15.51 14.28 -7.19
CA SER A 88 -16.40 14.37 -8.36
C SER A 88 -17.84 14.75 -8.01
N GLU A 89 -18.29 14.51 -6.78
CA GLU A 89 -19.63 14.87 -6.29
C GLU A 89 -19.71 16.30 -5.70
N GLY A 90 -18.65 17.10 -5.82
CA GLY A 90 -18.64 18.51 -5.39
C GLY A 90 -18.45 18.71 -3.88
N ALA A 91 -18.08 17.66 -3.12
CA ALA A 91 -17.79 17.79 -1.71
C ALA A 91 -16.43 18.50 -1.50
N GLU A 92 -16.47 19.78 -1.10
CA GLU A 92 -15.27 20.63 -1.07
C GLU A 92 -14.21 20.22 -0.02
N ARG A 93 -14.53 19.39 0.97
CA ARG A 93 -13.56 18.79 1.90
C ARG A 93 -14.27 17.81 2.83
N THR A 94 -14.13 16.51 2.58
CA THR A 94 -14.51 15.51 3.57
C THR A 94 -13.36 15.26 4.52
N GLY A 95 -13.57 15.56 5.80
CA GLY A 95 -12.66 15.27 6.92
C GLY A 95 -12.45 13.78 7.22
N MET A 96 -12.43 12.93 6.19
CA MET A 96 -12.20 11.47 6.30
C MET A 96 -10.73 11.10 6.46
N GLN A 97 -9.81 12.05 6.30
CA GLN A 97 -8.37 11.83 6.45
C GLN A 97 -7.88 11.81 7.92
N ARG A 98 -8.79 11.81 8.90
CA ARG A 98 -8.47 11.94 10.34
C ARG A 98 -8.87 10.77 11.21
N ASP A 99 -9.15 9.60 10.65
CA ASP A 99 -9.30 8.42 11.48
C ASP A 99 -7.90 7.88 11.83
N ALA A 100 -7.42 8.18 13.05
CA ALA A 100 -6.06 7.89 13.50
C ALA A 100 -5.73 6.39 13.42
N GLU A 101 -6.74 5.53 13.51
CA GLU A 101 -6.61 4.08 13.40
C GLU A 101 -6.23 3.64 11.97
N LEU A 102 -6.77 4.30 10.94
CA LEU A 102 -6.44 4.04 9.53
C LEU A 102 -4.99 4.44 9.21
N THR A 103 -4.54 5.61 9.69
CA THR A 103 -3.18 6.09 9.47
C THR A 103 -2.13 5.24 10.20
N ARG A 104 -2.48 4.68 11.36
CA ARG A 104 -1.58 3.79 12.12
C ARG A 104 -1.30 2.51 11.36
N LEU A 105 -2.34 1.86 10.82
CA LEU A 105 -2.20 0.65 10.00
C LEU A 105 -1.36 0.93 8.76
N GLU A 106 -1.59 2.04 8.05
CA GLU A 106 -0.75 2.44 6.90
C GLU A 106 0.72 2.61 7.26
N THR A 107 0.99 3.19 8.42
CA THR A 107 2.36 3.43 8.87
C THR A 107 3.04 2.11 9.25
N VAL A 108 2.35 1.21 9.95
CA VAL A 108 2.90 -0.11 10.30
C VAL A 108 3.12 -0.96 9.07
N THR A 109 2.12 -1.06 8.18
CA THR A 109 2.26 -1.80 6.91
C THR A 109 3.40 -1.22 6.07
N ALA A 110 3.59 0.11 6.06
CA ALA A 110 4.71 0.72 5.37
C ALA A 110 6.08 0.39 5.96
N ARG A 111 6.22 0.38 7.28
CA ARG A 111 7.47 -0.02 7.93
C ARG A 111 7.78 -1.49 7.66
N VAL A 112 6.80 -2.37 7.84
CA VAL A 112 6.95 -3.81 7.58
C VAL A 112 7.31 -4.04 6.12
N GLY A 113 6.55 -3.46 5.18
CA GLY A 113 6.83 -3.57 3.74
C GLY A 113 8.21 -3.06 3.37
N PHE A 114 8.65 -1.93 3.91
CA PHE A 114 10.00 -1.41 3.65
C PHE A 114 11.11 -2.32 4.18
N VAL A 115 10.95 -2.84 5.41
CA VAL A 115 11.91 -3.78 6.00
C VAL A 115 11.97 -5.07 5.18
N THR A 116 10.81 -5.65 4.82
CA THR A 116 10.75 -6.83 3.96
C THR A 116 11.43 -6.57 2.63
N HIS A 117 11.17 -5.42 1.99
CA HIS A 117 11.81 -5.07 0.73
C HIS A 117 13.33 -5.03 0.84
N LEU A 118 13.88 -4.37 1.87
CA LEU A 118 15.33 -4.30 2.07
C LEU A 118 15.94 -5.68 2.33
N VAL A 119 15.32 -6.49 3.18
CA VAL A 119 15.81 -7.84 3.48
C VAL A 119 15.78 -8.72 2.23
N SER A 120 14.70 -8.69 1.46
CA SER A 120 14.58 -9.45 0.21
C SER A 120 15.57 -8.97 -0.84
N LEU A 121 15.86 -7.66 -0.91
CA LEU A 121 16.84 -7.11 -1.83
C LEU A 121 18.25 -7.59 -1.47
N VAL A 122 18.62 -7.53 -0.19
CA VAL A 122 19.91 -8.03 0.30
C VAL A 122 20.04 -9.53 0.03
N ALA A 123 19.01 -10.32 0.32
CA ALA A 123 19.00 -11.75 0.03
C ALA A 123 19.21 -12.02 -1.47
N MET A 124 18.51 -11.30 -2.35
CA MET A 124 18.67 -11.42 -3.79
C MET A 124 20.10 -11.10 -4.24
N VAL A 125 20.70 -10.02 -3.73
CA VAL A 125 22.09 -9.65 -4.04
C VAL A 125 23.07 -10.73 -3.57
N LEU A 126 22.91 -11.25 -2.35
CA LEU A 126 23.78 -12.31 -1.84
C LEU A 126 23.69 -13.59 -2.69
N LEU A 127 22.50 -13.96 -3.14
CA LEU A 127 22.27 -15.13 -4.00
C LEU A 127 22.84 -14.97 -5.42
N LEU A 128 22.96 -13.74 -5.92
CA LEU A 128 23.62 -13.45 -7.19
C LEU A 128 25.14 -13.52 -7.08
N VAL A 129 25.70 -13.14 -5.93
CA VAL A 129 27.15 -13.14 -5.68
C VAL A 129 27.69 -14.56 -5.46
N HIS A 130 27.00 -15.37 -4.65
CA HIS A 130 27.52 -16.68 -4.22
C HIS A 130 27.18 -17.82 -5.18
N HIS A 131 26.17 -17.67 -6.03
CA HIS A 131 25.70 -18.73 -6.89
C HIS A 131 25.58 -18.24 -8.34
N PRO A 132 26.24 -18.91 -9.30
CA PRO A 132 26.08 -18.57 -10.71
C PRO A 132 24.62 -18.78 -11.13
N VAL A 133 24.19 -17.99 -12.10
CA VAL A 133 22.81 -17.96 -12.60
C VAL A 133 22.82 -18.45 -14.04
N SER A 134 21.86 -19.30 -14.40
CA SER A 134 21.64 -19.66 -15.80
C SER A 134 21.18 -18.43 -16.60
N GLY A 135 21.38 -18.41 -17.92
CA GLY A 135 20.95 -17.28 -18.77
C GLY A 135 19.46 -16.94 -18.60
N GLN A 136 18.60 -17.96 -18.49
CA GLN A 136 17.17 -17.79 -18.20
C GLN A 136 16.92 -17.21 -16.80
N GLY A 137 17.67 -17.66 -15.79
CA GLY A 137 17.55 -17.12 -14.43
C GLY A 137 17.98 -15.65 -14.33
N THR A 138 18.98 -15.23 -15.11
CA THR A 138 19.41 -13.83 -15.15
C THR A 138 18.31 -12.93 -15.68
N VAL A 139 17.63 -13.33 -16.76
CA VAL A 139 16.49 -12.58 -17.32
C VAL A 139 15.37 -12.46 -16.29
N ALA A 140 15.04 -13.56 -15.58
CA ALA A 140 14.01 -13.55 -14.54
C ALA A 140 14.37 -12.60 -13.39
N VAL A 141 15.61 -12.62 -12.89
CA VAL A 141 16.04 -11.73 -11.80
C VAL A 141 16.02 -10.27 -12.24
N VAL A 142 16.52 -9.95 -13.44
CA VAL A 142 16.50 -8.58 -13.97
C VAL A 142 15.06 -8.07 -14.12
N ALA A 143 14.15 -8.90 -14.62
CA ALA A 143 12.73 -8.54 -14.73
C ALA A 143 12.09 -8.26 -13.36
N VAL A 144 12.39 -9.09 -12.35
CA VAL A 144 11.89 -8.89 -10.98
C VAL A 144 12.46 -7.61 -10.36
N LEU A 145 13.76 -7.34 -10.52
CA LEU A 145 14.39 -6.10 -10.02
C LEU A 145 13.82 -4.85 -10.70
N ALA A 146 13.66 -4.89 -12.02
CA ALA A 146 13.08 -3.79 -12.79
C ALA A 146 11.63 -3.53 -12.35
N LEU A 147 10.80 -4.57 -12.28
CA LEU A 147 9.40 -4.47 -11.85
C LEU A 147 9.30 -3.96 -10.41
N SER A 148 10.13 -4.48 -9.50
CA SER A 148 10.13 -4.03 -8.11
C SER A 148 10.53 -2.56 -7.99
N SER A 149 11.52 -2.10 -8.76
CA SER A 149 11.94 -0.69 -8.79
C SER A 149 10.81 0.23 -9.27
N VAL A 150 10.09 -0.18 -10.33
CA VAL A 150 8.91 0.54 -10.82
C VAL A 150 7.83 0.61 -9.74
N LEU A 151 7.52 -0.51 -9.09
CA LEU A 151 6.48 -0.57 -8.05
C LEU A 151 6.84 0.26 -6.82
N VAL A 152 8.11 0.29 -6.41
CA VAL A 152 8.59 1.17 -5.35
C VAL A 152 8.43 2.64 -5.78
N GLY A 153 8.79 2.99 -7.01
CA GLY A 153 8.59 4.32 -7.56
C GLY A 153 7.12 4.76 -7.49
N VAL A 154 6.20 3.88 -7.92
CA VAL A 154 4.76 4.11 -7.83
C VAL A 154 4.30 4.28 -6.38
N ALA A 155 4.73 3.41 -5.47
CA ALA A 155 4.38 3.49 -4.05
C ALA A 155 4.87 4.80 -3.40
N LEU A 156 6.07 5.26 -3.76
CA LEU A 156 6.63 6.53 -3.29
C LEU A 156 5.84 7.72 -3.84
N VAL A 157 5.57 7.77 -5.15
CA VAL A 157 4.76 8.84 -5.77
C VAL A 157 3.37 8.91 -5.13
N GLN A 158 2.75 7.76 -4.89
CA GLN A 158 1.45 7.69 -4.21
C GLN A 158 1.53 8.20 -2.75
N ARG A 159 2.64 7.98 -2.04
CA ARG A 159 2.81 8.55 -0.70
C ARG A 159 3.08 10.06 -0.72
N TYR A 160 3.94 10.54 -1.61
CA TYR A 160 4.28 11.97 -1.71
C TYR A 160 3.07 12.81 -2.17
N ALA A 161 2.26 12.33 -3.11
CA ALA A 161 1.06 13.03 -3.52
C ALA A 161 0.06 13.24 -2.35
N GLY A 162 -0.03 12.26 -1.44
CA GLY A 162 -0.90 12.37 -0.26
C GLY A 162 -0.39 13.35 0.81
N THR A 163 0.92 13.53 0.95
CA THR A 163 1.50 14.45 1.95
C THR A 163 1.43 15.91 1.51
N HIS A 164 1.58 16.21 0.21
CA HIS A 164 1.48 17.57 -0.31
C HIS A 164 0.07 18.14 -0.23
N GLU A 165 -0.96 17.34 -0.51
CA GLU A 165 -2.36 17.75 -0.28
C GLU A 165 -2.59 18.10 1.20
N GLY A 166 -2.05 17.30 2.13
CA GLY A 166 -2.18 17.56 3.57
C GLY A 166 -1.42 18.81 4.06
N ALA A 167 -0.25 19.10 3.48
CA ALA A 167 0.55 20.28 3.83
C ALA A 167 -0.13 21.59 3.36
N ALA A 168 -0.66 21.61 2.13
CA ALA A 168 -1.40 22.75 1.61
C ALA A 168 -2.66 23.07 2.44
N VAL A 169 -3.39 22.03 2.87
CA VAL A 169 -4.58 22.20 3.74
C VAL A 169 -4.21 22.74 5.12
N ARG A 170 -3.10 22.30 5.71
CA ARG A 170 -2.62 22.80 7.01
C ARG A 170 -2.22 24.27 6.93
N LEU A 171 -1.56 24.69 5.86
CA LEU A 171 -1.16 26.08 5.65
C LEU A 171 -2.38 26.97 5.41
N ALA A 172 -3.35 26.52 4.61
CA ALA A 172 -4.60 27.25 4.40
C ALA A 172 -5.44 27.38 5.69
N GLY A 173 -5.52 26.32 6.50
CA GLY A 173 -6.19 26.35 7.80
C GLY A 173 -5.48 27.23 8.83
N ALA A 174 -4.14 27.29 8.82
CA ALA A 174 -3.37 28.19 9.67
C ALA A 174 -3.55 29.65 9.26
N ALA A 175 -3.52 29.95 7.95
CA ALA A 175 -3.76 31.30 7.44
C ALA A 175 -5.16 31.82 7.79
N ALA A 176 -6.19 30.97 7.69
CA ALA A 176 -7.57 31.32 8.08
C ALA A 176 -7.74 31.58 9.58
N LYS A 177 -6.84 31.04 10.43
CA LYS A 177 -6.87 31.21 11.88
C LYS A 177 -6.10 32.45 12.36
N VAL A 178 -5.21 32.98 11.52
CA VAL A 178 -4.43 34.22 11.77
C VAL A 178 -5.17 35.45 11.27
N GLY A 179 -6.11 35.30 10.33
CA GLY A 179 -6.96 36.39 9.81
C GLY A 179 -8.26 36.66 10.57
N ARG A 180 -8.46 36.06 11.75
CA ARG A 180 -9.55 36.36 12.70
C ARG A 180 -8.97 36.84 14.02
#